data_AF-A0A443P245-F1
#
_entry.id   AF-A0A443P245-F1
#
_cell.length_a   1.000
_cell.length_b   1.000
_cell.length_c   1.000
_cell.angle_alpha   90.00
_cell.angle_beta   90.00
_cell.angle_gamma   90.00
#
_symmetry.space_group_name_H-M   'P 1'
#
loop_
_entity.id
_entity.type
_entity.pdbx_description
1 polymer ?
#
loop_
_entity_poly.entity_id
_entity_poly.type
_entity_poly.pdbx_seq_one_letter_code
_entity_poly.pdbx_strand_id
1 'polypeptide(L)'
;MSKRSRLSPHLPPGPSQLPIIGNLHQVGTLSHNTLWSLSKQYCPLMHLKLGCLPTLVVSSAKHAREEMKYQDLDFCSRPPFLSQKRLSYNFSDIAFAPYGEYWREMRKIIEEHMDPQRKKLEQEDFADVLIHLRKDLKLSKDHIKAILMNILVAGTDTSSATLTWAMSELVRNPKALKKAQDEVRRVIRSKNKVEESDVSQLQYLKLVVKETFRQLGVILIAGNILINEFMPERFMGSEVDYKGQHFELIPFGAGRRICPGMLFGTTTVELALANLPSFFNWELPLGTKMEDMDMSEAPGLTVHKKYHLLLVATNYDISN
;
A
#
# COMPACT_ATOMS: atom_id res chain seq x y z
N MET A 1 -9.87 -52.21 -13.97
CA MET A 1 -9.21 -51.28 -13.01
C MET A 1 -8.29 -50.36 -13.80
N SER A 2 -8.75 -49.15 -14.13
CA SER A 2 -7.97 -48.15 -14.87
C SER A 2 -7.01 -47.45 -13.92
N LYS A 3 -5.70 -47.61 -14.14
CA LYS A 3 -4.65 -46.83 -13.47
C LYS A 3 -4.74 -45.40 -14.00
N ARG A 4 -5.45 -44.52 -13.29
CA ARG A 4 -5.27 -43.07 -13.44
C ARG A 4 -3.83 -42.74 -13.06
N SER A 5 -2.98 -42.46 -14.05
CA SER A 5 -1.72 -41.76 -13.82
C SER A 5 -2.05 -40.42 -13.15
N ARG A 6 -1.66 -40.24 -11.89
CA ARG A 6 -1.63 -38.91 -11.29
C ARG A 6 -0.50 -38.17 -11.99
N LEU A 7 -0.83 -37.36 -13.00
CA LEU A 7 0.07 -36.33 -13.49
C LEU A 7 0.45 -35.49 -12.27
N SER A 8 1.71 -35.57 -11.85
CA SER A 8 2.25 -34.66 -10.85
C SER A 8 2.04 -33.24 -11.38
N PRO A 9 1.34 -32.35 -10.64
CA PRO A 9 1.15 -30.99 -11.11
C PRO A 9 2.53 -30.38 -11.37
N HIS A 10 2.75 -29.91 -12.60
CA HIS A 10 4.00 -29.29 -12.98
C HIS A 10 4.07 -27.94 -12.26
N LEU A 11 4.79 -27.90 -11.13
CA LEU A 11 4.98 -26.68 -10.38
C LEU A 11 5.78 -25.67 -11.21
N PRO A 12 5.56 -24.35 -11.02
CA PRO A 12 6.43 -23.34 -11.57
C PRO A 12 7.89 -23.57 -11.15
N PRO A 13 8.88 -23.18 -11.97
CA PRO A 13 10.27 -23.36 -11.62
C PRO A 13 10.66 -22.48 -10.42
N GLY A 14 11.78 -22.80 -9.78
CA GLY A 14 12.27 -22.05 -8.63
C GLY A 14 13.64 -22.55 -8.15
N PRO A 15 14.28 -21.82 -7.23
CA PRO A 15 15.56 -22.20 -6.66
C PRO A 15 15.50 -23.54 -5.92
N SER A 16 16.64 -24.25 -5.89
CA SER A 16 16.82 -25.49 -5.15
C SER A 16 16.52 -25.31 -3.66
N GLN A 17 15.83 -26.29 -3.08
CA GLN A 17 15.34 -26.26 -1.70
C GLN A 17 16.26 -27.08 -0.78
N LEU A 18 16.50 -26.62 0.44
CA LEU A 18 17.15 -27.43 1.47
C LEU A 18 16.11 -28.27 2.24
N PRO A 19 16.50 -29.44 2.77
CA PRO A 19 15.64 -30.21 3.67
C PRO A 19 15.16 -29.34 4.85
N ILE A 20 13.90 -29.55 5.28
CA ILE A 20 13.24 -28.88 6.42
C ILE A 20 12.96 -27.38 6.21
N ILE A 21 13.98 -26.57 5.91
CA ILE A 21 13.87 -25.11 5.85
C ILE A 21 13.46 -24.59 4.46
N GLY A 22 13.54 -25.42 3.42
CA GLY A 22 13.22 -25.05 2.04
C GLY A 22 14.10 -23.90 1.55
N ASN A 23 13.48 -22.82 1.08
CA ASN A 23 14.13 -21.61 0.56
C ASN A 23 14.28 -20.49 1.61
N LEU A 24 13.98 -20.72 2.90
CA LEU A 24 14.10 -19.67 3.93
C LEU A 24 15.50 -19.05 3.99
N HIS A 25 16.54 -19.86 3.81
CA HIS A 25 17.94 -19.42 3.78
C HIS A 25 18.28 -18.48 2.60
N GLN A 26 17.42 -18.44 1.57
CA GLN A 26 17.60 -17.60 0.39
C GLN A 26 16.80 -16.31 0.48
N VAL A 27 15.90 -16.14 1.45
CA VAL A 27 15.08 -14.93 1.60
C VAL A 27 15.72 -14.03 2.64
N GLY A 28 16.30 -12.91 2.20
CA GLY A 28 16.93 -11.93 3.07
C GLY A 28 15.92 -11.12 3.90
N THR A 29 16.43 -10.24 4.75
CA THR A 29 15.62 -9.35 5.61
C THR A 29 14.69 -8.45 4.80
N LEU A 30 15.19 -7.89 3.69
CA LEU A 30 14.39 -7.22 2.66
C LEU A 30 13.91 -8.26 1.65
N SER A 31 12.85 -8.97 2.02
CA SER A 31 12.35 -10.12 1.27
C SER A 31 11.93 -9.74 -0.15
N HIS A 32 11.29 -8.58 -0.36
CA HIS A 32 10.90 -8.10 -1.69
C HIS A 32 12.09 -7.93 -2.65
N ASN A 33 13.22 -7.39 -2.18
CA ASN A 33 14.43 -7.25 -3.00
C ASN A 33 14.98 -8.62 -3.39
N THR A 34 15.00 -9.55 -2.43
CA THR A 34 15.48 -10.91 -2.68
C THR A 34 14.58 -11.66 -3.66
N LEU A 35 13.26 -11.60 -3.45
CA LEU A 35 12.26 -12.21 -4.33
C LEU A 35 12.29 -11.60 -5.73
N TRP A 36 12.49 -10.28 -5.83
CA TRP A 36 12.67 -9.61 -7.12
C TRP A 36 13.92 -10.13 -7.84
N SER A 37 15.08 -10.20 -7.18
CA SER A 37 16.31 -10.75 -7.77
C SER A 37 16.15 -12.20 -8.22
N LEU A 38 15.53 -13.05 -7.39
CA LEU A 38 15.21 -14.44 -7.77
C LEU A 38 14.27 -14.50 -8.97
N SER A 39 13.28 -13.62 -9.06
CA SER A 39 12.35 -13.57 -10.20
C SER A 39 13.04 -13.23 -11.53
N LYS A 40 14.12 -12.43 -11.47
CA LYS A 40 14.97 -12.11 -12.63
C LYS A 40 15.87 -13.26 -13.03
N GLN A 41 16.34 -14.04 -12.07
CA GLN A 41 17.21 -15.19 -12.30
C GLN A 41 16.45 -16.42 -12.82
N TYR A 42 15.26 -16.69 -12.27
CA TYR A 42 14.49 -17.90 -12.57
C TYR A 42 13.33 -17.60 -13.51
N CYS A 43 12.29 -16.95 -13.00
CA CYS A 43 11.12 -16.55 -13.78
C CYS A 43 10.20 -15.62 -12.97
N PRO A 44 9.32 -14.84 -13.63
CA PRO A 44 8.35 -14.00 -12.95
C PRO A 44 7.19 -14.73 -12.24
N LEU A 45 7.10 -16.06 -12.37
CA LEU A 45 6.12 -16.89 -11.67
C LEU A 45 6.87 -18.11 -11.14
N MET A 46 7.25 -18.07 -9.86
CA MET A 46 8.16 -19.05 -9.28
C MET A 46 7.59 -19.71 -8.02
N HIS A 47 7.94 -20.98 -7.83
CA HIS A 47 7.56 -21.72 -6.64
C HIS A 47 8.71 -21.75 -5.63
N LEU A 48 8.40 -21.34 -4.40
CA LEU A 48 9.27 -21.44 -3.23
C LEU A 48 8.62 -22.31 -2.16
N LYS A 49 9.44 -22.79 -1.23
CA LYS A 49 8.99 -23.46 -0.02
C LYS A 49 9.57 -22.75 1.20
N LEU A 50 8.75 -22.02 1.95
CA LEU A 50 9.19 -21.31 3.14
C LEU A 50 8.97 -22.22 4.36
N GLY A 51 10.00 -22.99 4.73
CA GLY A 51 9.89 -24.08 5.70
C GLY A 51 9.03 -25.22 5.13
N CYS A 52 7.82 -25.42 5.68
CA CYS A 52 6.85 -26.38 5.17
C CYS A 52 5.77 -25.76 4.26
N LEU A 53 5.79 -24.45 4.04
CA LEU A 53 4.74 -23.72 3.34
C LEU A 53 5.06 -23.60 1.84
N PRO A 54 4.30 -24.26 0.93
CA PRO A 54 4.41 -23.98 -0.49
C PRO A 54 3.97 -22.55 -0.77
N THR A 55 4.78 -21.80 -1.50
CA THR A 55 4.61 -20.37 -1.73
C THR A 55 4.79 -20.09 -3.22
N LEU A 56 3.76 -19.52 -3.84
CA LEU A 56 3.85 -19.00 -5.20
C LEU A 56 4.27 -17.53 -5.13
N VAL A 57 5.28 -17.15 -5.92
CA VAL A 57 5.73 -15.77 -6.01
C VAL A 57 5.48 -15.26 -7.42
N VAL A 58 4.79 -14.12 -7.48
CA VAL A 58 4.33 -13.48 -8.71
C VAL A 58 5.03 -12.15 -8.84
N SER A 59 5.70 -11.94 -9.97
CA SER A 59 6.55 -10.77 -10.20
C SER A 59 6.37 -10.19 -11.62
N SER A 60 5.20 -10.39 -12.22
CA SER A 60 4.81 -9.67 -13.44
C SER A 60 3.34 -9.28 -13.45
N ALA A 61 3.05 -8.15 -14.10
CA ALA A 61 1.70 -7.64 -14.29
C ALA A 61 0.76 -8.66 -14.98
N LYS A 62 1.30 -9.45 -15.93
CA LYS A 62 0.55 -10.50 -16.63
C LYS A 62 0.02 -11.56 -15.66
N HIS A 63 0.89 -12.12 -14.81
CA HIS A 63 0.48 -13.18 -13.87
C HIS A 63 -0.34 -12.60 -12.71
N ALA A 64 -0.01 -11.40 -12.23
CA ALA A 64 -0.83 -10.73 -11.23
C ALA A 64 -2.26 -10.50 -11.73
N ARG A 65 -2.44 -10.14 -13.01
CA ARG A 65 -3.75 -10.03 -13.66
C ARG A 65 -4.48 -11.37 -13.71
N GLU A 66 -3.79 -12.43 -14.10
CA GLU A 66 -4.37 -13.78 -14.14
C GLU A 66 -4.95 -14.17 -12.77
N GLU A 67 -4.15 -14.03 -11.72
CA GLU A 67 -4.54 -14.45 -10.37
C GLU A 67 -5.55 -13.53 -9.70
N MET A 68 -5.36 -12.21 -9.77
CA MET A 68 -6.20 -11.27 -9.02
C MET A 68 -7.44 -10.81 -9.78
N LYS A 69 -7.56 -11.07 -11.08
CA LYS A 69 -8.73 -10.72 -11.89
C LYS A 69 -9.47 -11.94 -12.41
N TYR A 70 -8.78 -12.84 -13.11
CA TYR A 70 -9.45 -13.97 -13.78
C TYR A 70 -9.67 -15.15 -12.84
N GLN A 71 -8.75 -15.40 -11.92
CA GLN A 71 -8.80 -16.50 -10.94
C GLN A 71 -9.01 -15.98 -9.51
N ASP A 72 -9.58 -14.78 -9.37
CA ASP A 72 -9.58 -14.05 -8.10
C ASP A 72 -10.23 -14.81 -6.94
N LEU A 73 -11.23 -15.65 -7.23
CA LEU A 73 -11.89 -16.51 -6.24
C LEU A 73 -10.95 -17.53 -5.62
N ASP A 74 -10.03 -18.10 -6.40
CA ASP A 74 -9.08 -19.11 -5.92
C ASP A 74 -7.98 -18.47 -5.04
N PHE A 75 -7.64 -17.20 -5.32
CA PHE A 75 -6.55 -16.49 -4.65
C PHE A 75 -7.01 -15.45 -3.61
N CYS A 76 -8.32 -15.31 -3.35
CA CYS A 76 -8.83 -14.27 -2.46
C CYS A 76 -8.83 -14.64 -0.97
N SER A 77 -8.48 -15.86 -0.57
CA SER A 77 -8.34 -16.22 0.85
C SER A 77 -6.93 -15.95 1.39
N ARG A 78 -6.80 -15.76 2.71
CA ARG A 78 -5.52 -15.52 3.37
C ARG A 78 -5.01 -16.80 4.06
N PRO A 79 -3.70 -17.11 4.00
CA PRO A 79 -3.15 -18.24 4.73
C PRO A 79 -3.41 -18.08 6.25
N PRO A 80 -3.91 -19.11 6.96
CA PRO A 80 -4.38 -18.97 8.34
C PRO A 80 -3.21 -19.04 9.35
N PHE A 81 -2.34 -18.04 9.35
CA PHE A 81 -1.23 -17.99 10.29
C PHE A 81 -1.70 -17.81 11.74
N LEU A 82 -1.02 -18.47 12.69
CA LEU A 82 -1.37 -18.40 14.11
C LEU A 82 -1.25 -16.98 14.68
N SER A 83 -0.25 -16.21 14.22
CA SER A 83 -0.07 -14.80 14.62
C SER A 83 -1.25 -13.94 14.19
N GLN A 84 -1.71 -14.09 12.93
CA GLN A 84 -2.88 -13.40 12.41
C GLN A 84 -4.13 -13.81 13.19
N LYS A 85 -4.34 -15.11 13.44
CA LYS A 85 -5.45 -15.62 14.24
C LYS A 85 -5.52 -14.96 15.62
N ARG A 86 -4.38 -14.80 16.30
CA ARG A 86 -4.32 -14.17 17.62
C ARG A 86 -4.56 -12.66 17.55
N LEU A 87 -3.95 -11.99 16.58
CA LEU A 87 -4.04 -10.55 16.41
C LEU A 87 -5.46 -10.09 16.04
N SER A 88 -6.12 -10.83 15.15
CA SER A 88 -7.44 -10.47 14.62
C SER A 88 -8.61 -11.17 15.34
N TYR A 89 -8.42 -11.55 16.60
CA TYR A 89 -9.46 -12.17 17.42
C TYR A 89 -10.13 -13.35 16.72
N ASN A 90 -9.34 -14.33 16.29
CA ASN A 90 -9.78 -15.51 15.55
C ASN A 90 -10.34 -15.18 14.14
N PHE A 91 -9.64 -14.30 13.41
CA PHE A 91 -10.04 -13.89 12.04
C PHE A 91 -11.39 -13.18 11.97
N SER A 92 -11.74 -12.45 13.03
CA SER A 92 -12.91 -11.59 13.13
C SER A 92 -12.67 -10.18 12.57
N ASP A 93 -11.50 -9.92 12.01
CA ASP A 93 -11.21 -8.70 11.23
C ASP A 93 -11.59 -8.89 9.75
N ILE A 94 -11.23 -7.92 8.89
CA ILE A 94 -11.56 -7.98 7.46
C ILE A 94 -10.31 -8.22 6.61
N ALA A 95 -9.13 -7.87 7.11
CA ALA A 95 -7.87 -8.10 6.42
C ALA A 95 -7.49 -9.59 6.38
N PHE A 96 -7.62 -10.32 7.50
CA PHE A 96 -7.23 -11.73 7.61
C PHE A 96 -8.39 -12.72 7.58
N ALA A 97 -9.64 -12.28 7.67
CA ALA A 97 -10.80 -13.16 7.51
C ALA A 97 -10.74 -13.99 6.21
N PRO A 98 -11.00 -15.31 6.27
CA PRO A 98 -11.12 -16.13 5.07
C PRO A 98 -12.26 -15.61 4.18
N TYR A 99 -12.16 -15.88 2.87
CA TYR A 99 -13.24 -15.47 1.98
C TYR A 99 -14.49 -16.31 2.27
N GLY A 100 -15.63 -15.65 2.47
CA GLY A 100 -16.88 -16.29 2.84
C GLY A 100 -18.02 -15.28 3.01
N GLU A 101 -19.16 -15.74 3.49
CA GLU A 101 -20.34 -14.89 3.73
C GLU A 101 -20.03 -13.70 4.63
N TYR A 102 -19.48 -13.96 5.82
CA TYR A 102 -19.04 -12.92 6.76
C TYR A 102 -18.17 -11.85 6.10
N TRP A 103 -17.11 -12.26 5.40
CA TRP A 103 -16.20 -11.30 4.76
C TRP A 103 -16.91 -10.47 3.68
N ARG A 104 -17.81 -11.08 2.89
CA ARG A 104 -18.57 -10.37 1.84
C ARG A 104 -19.53 -9.34 2.43
N GLU A 105 -20.23 -9.69 3.50
CA GLU A 105 -21.13 -8.76 4.21
C GLU A 105 -20.36 -7.58 4.78
N MET A 106 -19.29 -7.86 5.52
CA MET A 106 -18.44 -6.81 6.10
C MET A 106 -17.82 -5.90 5.04
N ARG A 107 -17.42 -6.47 3.90
CA ARG A 107 -16.91 -5.67 2.77
C ARG A 107 -17.95 -4.74 2.20
N LYS A 108 -19.15 -5.24 1.95
CA LYS A 108 -20.27 -4.43 1.46
C LYS A 108 -20.53 -3.23 2.39
N ILE A 109 -20.55 -3.46 3.70
CA ILE A 109 -20.78 -2.40 4.69
C ILE A 109 -19.68 -1.34 4.65
N ILE A 110 -18.40 -1.74 4.53
CA ILE A 110 -17.32 -0.77 4.40
C ILE A 110 -17.46 0.02 3.10
N GLU A 111 -17.71 -0.65 1.98
CA GLU A 111 -17.83 0.00 0.68
C GLU A 111 -18.98 1.02 0.68
N GLU A 112 -20.13 0.66 1.25
CA GLU A 112 -21.26 1.57 1.44
C GLU A 112 -20.90 2.74 2.35
N HIS A 113 -20.23 2.50 3.48
CA HIS A 113 -19.83 3.57 4.41
C HIS A 113 -18.81 4.55 3.80
N MET A 114 -17.92 4.03 2.94
CA MET A 114 -16.85 4.79 2.28
C MET A 114 -17.31 5.52 1.03
N ASP A 115 -18.53 5.29 0.55
CA ASP A 115 -19.08 5.98 -0.62
C ASP A 115 -19.17 7.50 -0.37
N PRO A 116 -18.46 8.34 -1.15
CA PRO A 116 -18.55 9.79 -1.04
C PRO A 116 -19.97 10.35 -1.23
N GLN A 117 -20.84 9.62 -1.94
CA GLN A 117 -22.23 10.01 -2.19
C GLN A 117 -23.18 9.60 -1.05
N ARG A 118 -22.70 8.84 -0.06
CA ARG A 118 -23.51 8.45 1.10
C ARG A 118 -23.97 9.69 1.86
N LYS A 119 -25.27 9.77 2.15
CA LYS A 119 -25.82 10.77 3.06
C LYS A 119 -25.25 10.53 4.46
N LYS A 120 -24.34 11.39 4.89
CA LYS A 120 -23.80 11.38 6.26
C LYS A 120 -24.87 11.92 7.19
N LEU A 121 -25.33 11.10 8.13
CA LEU A 121 -26.08 11.59 9.28
C LEU A 121 -25.12 12.42 10.13
N GLU A 122 -25.54 13.60 10.60
CA GLU A 122 -24.68 14.41 11.47
C GLU A 122 -24.27 13.58 12.70
N GLN A 123 -22.96 13.40 12.87
CA GLN A 123 -22.28 12.68 13.97
C GLN A 123 -22.17 11.15 13.90
N GLU A 124 -22.64 10.46 12.86
CA GLU A 124 -22.46 8.99 12.77
C GLU A 124 -21.05 8.63 12.26
N ASP A 125 -20.25 7.96 13.10
CA ASP A 125 -18.96 7.41 12.70
C ASP A 125 -19.02 5.90 12.37
N PHE A 126 -17.90 5.32 11.92
CA PHE A 126 -17.88 3.90 11.57
C PHE A 126 -18.07 2.99 12.79
N ALA A 127 -17.69 3.41 13.99
CA ALA A 127 -17.94 2.66 15.22
C ALA A 127 -19.44 2.63 15.52
N ASP A 128 -20.16 3.74 15.32
CA ASP A 128 -21.63 3.78 15.45
C ASP A 128 -22.31 2.82 14.48
N VAL A 129 -21.87 2.78 13.22
CA VAL A 129 -22.37 1.83 12.22
C VAL A 129 -22.13 0.38 12.66
N LEU A 130 -20.94 0.04 13.15
CA LEU A 130 -20.63 -1.30 13.67
C LEU A 130 -21.48 -1.66 14.89
N ILE A 131 -21.77 -0.69 15.77
CA ILE A 131 -22.62 -0.89 16.96
C ILE A 131 -24.06 -1.14 16.53
N HIS A 132 -24.57 -0.40 15.54
CA HIS A 132 -25.92 -0.57 15.01
C HIS A 132 -26.11 -1.96 14.37
N LEU A 133 -25.17 -2.36 13.51
CA LEU A 133 -25.20 -3.63 12.78
C LEU A 133 -24.91 -4.86 13.65
N ARG A 134 -24.53 -4.64 14.91
CA ARG A 134 -24.16 -5.71 15.83
C ARG A 134 -25.25 -6.77 16.00
N LYS A 135 -26.52 -6.35 16.06
CA LYS A 135 -27.65 -7.26 16.24
C LYS A 135 -27.96 -8.03 14.96
N ASP A 136 -27.98 -7.34 13.84
CA ASP A 136 -28.38 -7.90 12.54
C ASP A 136 -27.37 -8.93 12.03
N LEU A 137 -26.08 -8.66 12.22
CA LEU A 137 -24.97 -9.52 11.78
C LEU A 137 -24.40 -10.39 12.91
N LYS A 138 -25.04 -10.38 14.08
CA LYS A 138 -24.59 -11.12 15.28
C LYS A 138 -23.11 -10.88 15.64
N LEU A 139 -22.63 -9.64 15.46
CA LEU A 139 -21.23 -9.29 15.74
C LEU A 139 -20.95 -9.36 17.25
N SER A 140 -19.88 -10.07 17.61
CA SER A 140 -19.36 -10.06 18.98
C SER A 140 -18.57 -8.76 19.26
N LYS A 141 -18.28 -8.49 20.54
CA LYS A 141 -17.36 -7.40 20.90
C LYS A 141 -15.97 -7.56 20.27
N ASP A 142 -15.55 -8.80 20.06
CA ASP A 142 -14.25 -9.10 19.47
C ASP A 142 -14.21 -8.76 17.98
N HIS A 143 -15.33 -8.91 17.25
CA HIS A 143 -15.43 -8.41 15.87
C HIS A 143 -15.24 -6.90 15.82
N ILE A 144 -15.93 -6.15 16.69
CA ILE A 144 -15.81 -4.68 16.74
C ILE A 144 -14.36 -4.28 17.04
N LYS A 145 -13.74 -4.89 18.05
CA LYS A 145 -12.32 -4.64 18.38
C LYS A 145 -11.40 -4.96 17.21
N ALA A 146 -11.58 -6.11 16.58
CA ALA A 146 -10.75 -6.58 15.47
C ALA A 146 -10.84 -5.61 14.27
N ILE A 147 -12.05 -5.19 13.91
CA ILE A 147 -12.29 -4.28 12.79
C ILE A 147 -11.72 -2.88 13.07
N LEU A 148 -11.99 -2.31 14.24
CA LEU A 148 -11.46 -0.99 14.61
C LEU A 148 -9.94 -0.98 14.66
N MET A 149 -9.33 -2.00 15.26
CA MET A 149 -7.87 -2.17 15.27
C MET A 149 -7.32 -2.34 13.85
N ASN A 150 -8.01 -3.11 13.00
CA ASN A 150 -7.59 -3.30 11.61
C ASN A 150 -7.58 -1.97 10.85
N ILE A 151 -8.63 -1.15 10.96
CA ILE A 151 -8.71 0.14 10.27
C ILE A 151 -7.63 1.10 10.77
N LEU A 152 -7.45 1.20 12.09
CA LEU A 152 -6.45 2.07 12.70
C LEU A 152 -5.03 1.70 12.24
N VAL A 153 -4.64 0.43 12.37
CA VAL A 153 -3.30 -0.02 11.99
C VAL A 153 -3.08 0.13 10.49
N ALA A 154 -4.03 -0.32 9.67
CA ALA A 154 -3.89 -0.29 8.22
C ALA A 154 -3.86 1.15 7.66
N GLY A 155 -4.67 2.06 8.20
CA GLY A 155 -4.75 3.45 7.74
C GLY A 155 -3.58 4.31 8.20
N THR A 156 -3.11 4.13 9.43
CA THR A 156 -2.05 4.98 10.01
C THR A 156 -0.66 4.59 9.51
N ASP A 157 -0.28 3.32 9.62
CA ASP A 157 1.09 2.87 9.33
C ASP A 157 1.47 3.08 7.85
N THR A 158 0.56 2.69 6.94
CA THR A 158 0.78 2.81 5.48
C THR A 158 0.84 4.26 5.02
N SER A 159 -0.06 5.12 5.50
CA SER A 159 -0.09 6.54 5.14
C SER A 159 1.13 7.29 5.66
N SER A 160 1.56 6.98 6.90
CA SER A 160 2.75 7.59 7.51
C SER A 160 4.04 7.22 6.75
N ALA A 161 4.20 5.94 6.39
CA ALA A 161 5.31 5.49 5.57
C ALA A 161 5.33 6.19 4.20
N THR A 162 4.16 6.23 3.53
CA THR A 162 4.01 6.88 2.22
C THR A 162 4.39 8.35 2.28
N LEU A 163 3.88 9.08 3.28
CA LEU A 163 4.20 10.49 3.47
C LEU A 163 5.70 10.72 3.69
N THR A 164 6.32 9.90 4.55
CA THR A 164 7.76 9.99 4.86
C THR A 164 8.63 9.77 3.62
N TRP A 165 8.27 8.78 2.81
CA TRP A 165 8.97 8.52 1.58
C TRP A 165 8.74 9.58 0.51
N ALA A 166 7.49 10.02 0.31
CA ALA A 166 7.17 11.11 -0.62
C ALA A 166 7.98 12.37 -0.27
N MET A 167 8.06 12.74 1.01
CA MET A 167 8.89 13.84 1.48
C MET A 167 10.38 13.62 1.19
N SER A 168 10.88 12.41 1.41
CA SER A 168 12.29 12.08 1.14
C SER A 168 12.62 12.23 -0.35
N GLU A 169 11.75 11.75 -1.24
CA GLU A 169 11.95 11.83 -2.68
C GLU A 169 11.79 13.27 -3.20
N LEU A 170 10.82 14.04 -2.68
CA LEU A 170 10.66 15.45 -3.01
C LEU A 170 11.89 16.27 -2.61
N VAL A 171 12.43 16.09 -1.40
CA VAL A 171 13.64 16.82 -0.96
C VAL A 171 14.85 16.43 -1.80
N ARG A 172 14.97 15.17 -2.21
CA ARG A 172 16.01 14.69 -3.15
C ARG A 172 15.78 15.13 -4.60
N ASN A 173 14.62 15.70 -4.92
CA ASN A 173 14.28 16.21 -6.24
C ASN A 173 13.73 17.66 -6.13
N PRO A 174 14.60 18.68 -5.98
CA PRO A 174 14.19 20.06 -5.82
C PRO A 174 13.30 20.59 -6.95
N LYS A 175 13.46 20.05 -8.17
CA LYS A 175 12.63 20.42 -9.32
C LYS A 175 11.18 19.97 -9.10
N ALA A 176 10.98 18.73 -8.68
CA ALA A 176 9.64 18.20 -8.38
C ALA A 176 9.04 18.88 -7.15
N LEU A 177 9.82 19.07 -6.08
CA LEU A 177 9.36 19.80 -4.89
C LEU A 177 8.90 21.20 -5.23
N LYS A 178 9.69 21.98 -5.97
CA LYS A 178 9.31 23.33 -6.38
C LYS A 178 8.01 23.35 -7.19
N LYS A 179 7.85 22.44 -8.16
CA LYS A 179 6.60 22.34 -8.94
C LYS A 179 5.38 22.02 -8.08
N ALA A 180 5.52 21.12 -7.10
CA ALA A 180 4.45 20.79 -6.17
C ALA A 180 4.08 22.00 -5.28
N GLN A 181 5.09 22.71 -4.76
CA GLN A 181 4.90 23.92 -3.97
C GLN A 181 4.21 25.03 -4.78
N ASP A 182 4.67 25.28 -6.02
CA ASP A 182 4.11 26.29 -6.92
C ASP A 182 2.65 25.97 -7.28
N GLU A 183 2.31 24.70 -7.54
CA GLU A 183 0.93 24.27 -7.79
C GLU A 183 0.04 24.54 -6.58
N VAL A 184 0.46 24.09 -5.39
CA VAL A 184 -0.33 24.27 -4.17
C VAL A 184 -0.56 25.75 -3.94
N ARG A 185 0.51 26.56 -3.89
CA ARG A 185 0.43 28.02 -3.66
C ARG A 185 -0.53 28.72 -4.64
N ARG A 186 -0.52 28.33 -5.91
CA ARG A 186 -1.45 28.86 -6.93
C ARG A 186 -2.91 28.54 -6.62
N VAL A 187 -3.21 27.36 -6.07
CA VAL A 187 -4.59 26.93 -5.73
C VAL A 187 -5.08 27.59 -4.45
N ILE A 188 -4.29 27.59 -3.37
CA ILE A 188 -4.70 28.15 -2.08
C ILE A 188 -4.77 29.69 -2.07
N ARG A 189 -3.92 30.37 -2.85
CA ARG A 189 -3.81 31.84 -2.92
C ARG A 189 -3.66 32.51 -1.54
N SER A 190 -4.79 32.82 -0.89
CA SER A 190 -4.87 33.51 0.42
C SER A 190 -5.33 32.61 1.57
N LYS A 191 -5.67 31.33 1.33
CA LYS A 191 -6.02 30.39 2.40
C LYS A 191 -4.79 30.05 3.24
N ASN A 192 -4.99 29.87 4.54
CA ASN A 192 -3.93 29.46 5.48
C ASN A 192 -3.73 27.94 5.57
N LYS A 193 -4.58 27.15 4.91
CA LYS A 193 -4.49 25.69 4.82
C LYS A 193 -5.20 25.18 3.57
N VAL A 194 -4.78 24.01 3.09
CA VAL A 194 -5.46 23.26 2.02
C VAL A 194 -6.55 22.40 2.64
N GLU A 195 -7.76 22.47 2.10
CA GLU A 195 -8.92 21.66 2.52
C GLU A 195 -9.15 20.50 1.55
N GLU A 196 -9.94 19.50 1.96
CA GLU A 196 -10.21 18.30 1.14
C GLU A 196 -10.82 18.64 -0.23
N SER A 197 -11.68 19.66 -0.28
CA SER A 197 -12.29 20.15 -1.53
C SER A 197 -11.28 20.68 -2.53
N ASP A 198 -10.15 21.23 -2.05
CA ASP A 198 -9.09 21.82 -2.87
C ASP A 198 -8.20 20.74 -3.52
N VAL A 199 -8.09 19.56 -2.90
CA VAL A 199 -7.23 18.45 -3.36
C VAL A 199 -7.56 18.01 -4.79
N SER A 200 -8.83 18.14 -5.19
CA SER A 200 -9.27 17.86 -6.56
C SER A 200 -8.47 18.64 -7.62
N GLN A 201 -7.97 19.84 -7.29
CA GLN A 201 -7.25 20.75 -8.18
C GLN A 201 -5.73 20.56 -8.20
N LEU A 202 -5.17 19.77 -7.27
CA LEU A 202 -3.72 19.54 -7.12
C LEU A 202 -3.24 18.39 -8.01
N GLN A 203 -3.18 18.62 -9.32
CA GLN A 203 -2.91 17.59 -10.32
C GLN A 203 -1.47 17.07 -10.26
N TYR A 204 -0.49 17.96 -10.16
CA TYR A 204 0.92 17.58 -10.05
C TYR A 204 1.19 16.85 -8.73
N LEU A 205 0.58 17.28 -7.62
CA LEU A 205 0.71 16.58 -6.34
C LEU A 205 0.19 15.13 -6.42
N LYS A 206 -0.90 14.89 -7.17
CA LYS A 206 -1.39 13.53 -7.45
C LYS A 206 -0.39 12.70 -8.25
N LEU A 207 0.34 13.30 -9.19
CA LEU A 207 1.44 12.62 -9.89
C LEU A 207 2.59 12.26 -8.95
N VAL A 208 2.93 13.13 -7.99
CA VAL A 208 3.93 12.87 -6.94
C VAL A 208 3.53 11.67 -6.08
N VAL A 209 2.27 11.63 -5.61
CA VAL A 209 1.74 10.51 -4.82
C VAL A 209 1.76 9.21 -5.63
N LYS A 210 1.38 9.28 -6.90
CA LYS A 210 1.40 8.13 -7.81
C LYS A 210 2.80 7.59 -8.10
N GLU A 211 3.79 8.47 -8.29
CA GLU A 211 5.21 8.07 -8.43
C GLU A 211 5.79 7.52 -7.13
N THR A 212 5.35 8.05 -5.98
CA THR A 212 5.68 7.48 -4.66
C THR A 212 5.18 6.04 -4.57
N PHE A 213 3.92 5.77 -4.94
CA PHE A 213 3.39 4.40 -4.97
C PHE A 213 4.08 3.48 -5.97
N ARG A 214 4.58 4.00 -7.10
CA ARG A 214 5.32 3.20 -8.09
C ARG A 214 6.65 2.73 -7.53
N GLN A 215 7.39 3.63 -6.88
CA GLN A 215 8.69 3.31 -6.30
C GLN A 215 8.58 2.43 -5.06
N LEU A 216 7.53 2.66 -4.28
CA LEU A 216 7.34 2.01 -3.00
C LEU A 216 6.12 1.12 -3.12
N GLY A 217 6.38 -0.16 -3.35
CA GLY A 217 5.44 -1.19 -2.94
C GLY A 217 5.32 -1.14 -1.42
N VAL A 218 4.52 -0.19 -0.90
CA VAL A 218 4.43 0.14 0.53
C VAL A 218 4.15 -1.10 1.37
N ILE A 219 3.51 -2.13 0.79
CA ILE A 219 3.27 -3.42 1.43
C ILE A 219 3.96 -4.54 0.62
N LEU A 220 4.71 -5.40 1.32
CA LEU A 220 5.55 -6.51 0.81
C LEU A 220 4.90 -7.49 -0.21
N ILE A 221 3.60 -7.40 -0.47
CA ILE A 221 2.88 -8.27 -1.42
C ILE A 221 2.83 -7.65 -2.84
N ALA A 222 3.10 -6.36 -2.98
CA ALA A 222 3.23 -5.68 -4.27
C ALA A 222 4.70 -5.31 -4.48
N GLY A 223 5.44 -6.12 -5.24
CA GLY A 223 6.87 -5.91 -5.47
C GLY A 223 7.19 -4.60 -6.21
N ASN A 224 8.36 -4.06 -5.92
CA ASN A 224 8.90 -2.84 -6.52
C ASN A 224 9.01 -2.95 -8.05
N ILE A 225 8.49 -1.96 -8.76
CA ILE A 225 8.91 -1.68 -10.13
C ILE A 225 10.04 -0.68 -10.05
N LEU A 226 11.26 -1.20 -10.08
CA LEU A 226 12.51 -0.51 -10.44
C LEU A 226 12.89 0.71 -9.57
N ILE A 227 14.08 0.59 -8.99
CA ILE A 227 14.95 1.66 -8.49
C ILE A 227 15.30 2.57 -9.69
N ASN A 228 14.32 3.33 -10.16
CA ASN A 228 14.44 4.32 -11.21
C ASN A 228 14.19 5.69 -10.59
N GLU A 229 14.85 6.70 -11.15
CA GLU A 229 14.68 8.12 -10.84
C GLU A 229 13.22 8.49 -10.54
N PHE A 230 13.02 9.24 -9.44
CA PHE A 230 11.72 9.77 -9.03
C PHE A 230 11.28 10.86 -10.02
N MET A 231 10.35 10.51 -10.91
CA MET A 231 9.90 11.38 -11.99
C MET A 231 8.36 11.36 -12.10
N PRO A 232 7.66 12.24 -11.34
CA PRO A 232 6.19 12.36 -11.40
C PRO A 232 5.63 12.55 -12.82
N GLU A 233 6.37 13.27 -13.68
CA GLU A 233 6.01 13.54 -15.07
C GLU A 233 5.82 12.27 -15.91
N ARG A 234 6.35 11.12 -15.48
CA ARG A 234 6.10 9.81 -16.10
C ARG A 234 4.62 9.50 -16.28
N PHE A 235 3.78 10.00 -15.37
CA PHE A 235 2.35 9.77 -15.38
C PHE A 235 1.56 10.89 -16.06
N MET A 236 2.21 11.94 -16.55
CA MET A 236 1.55 13.02 -17.27
C MET A 236 1.03 12.52 -18.63
N GLY A 237 -0.29 12.59 -18.83
CA GLY A 237 -0.95 12.03 -20.03
C GLY A 237 -1.03 10.51 -20.06
N SER A 238 -0.61 9.81 -19.00
CA SER A 238 -0.71 8.35 -18.90
C SER A 238 -2.07 7.92 -18.33
N GLU A 239 -2.68 6.90 -18.93
CA GLU A 239 -3.93 6.30 -18.45
C GLU A 239 -3.74 5.33 -17.28
N VAL A 240 -2.49 4.87 -17.03
CA VAL A 240 -2.15 3.94 -15.95
C VAL A 240 -2.64 4.50 -14.63
N ASP A 241 -3.31 3.73 -13.79
CA ASP A 241 -3.75 4.16 -12.45
C ASP A 241 -3.48 3.07 -11.40
N TYR A 242 -3.69 3.39 -10.12
CA TYR A 242 -3.52 2.44 -9.01
C TYR A 242 -4.84 1.81 -8.54
N LYS A 243 -5.91 1.89 -9.35
CA LYS A 243 -7.26 1.44 -8.97
C LYS A 243 -7.51 -0.05 -9.25
N GLY A 244 -6.44 -0.82 -9.47
CA GLY A 244 -6.50 -2.28 -9.64
C GLY A 244 -6.86 -2.76 -11.05
N GLN A 245 -6.90 -1.88 -12.06
CA GLN A 245 -7.06 -2.29 -13.48
C GLN A 245 -5.74 -2.32 -14.25
N HIS A 246 -4.77 -1.50 -13.84
CA HIS A 246 -3.44 -1.43 -14.40
C HIS A 246 -2.46 -2.23 -13.52
N PHE A 247 -2.17 -3.46 -13.92
CA PHE A 247 -1.41 -4.42 -13.12
C PHE A 247 0.09 -4.11 -13.01
N GLU A 248 0.55 -3.14 -13.79
CA GLU A 248 1.82 -2.45 -13.66
C GLU A 248 1.86 -1.42 -12.52
N LEU A 249 0.75 -1.14 -11.83
CA LEU A 249 0.73 -0.26 -10.66
C LEU A 249 -0.39 -0.68 -9.69
N ILE A 250 -0.10 -1.59 -8.76
CA ILE A 250 -1.09 -2.13 -7.80
C ILE A 250 -0.66 -1.96 -6.33
N PRO A 251 -0.31 -0.74 -5.88
CA PRO A 251 0.09 -0.48 -4.48
C PRO A 251 -1.02 -0.81 -3.46
N PHE A 252 -2.27 -0.81 -3.90
CA PHE A 252 -3.46 -1.16 -3.10
C PHE A 252 -3.99 -2.58 -3.37
N GLY A 253 -3.25 -3.38 -4.15
CA GLY A 253 -3.70 -4.66 -4.68
C GLY A 253 -4.74 -4.54 -5.80
N ALA A 254 -5.43 -5.64 -6.08
CA ALA A 254 -6.49 -5.73 -7.08
C ALA A 254 -7.52 -6.82 -6.69
N GLY A 255 -8.61 -6.92 -7.46
CA GLY A 255 -9.66 -7.93 -7.25
C GLY A 255 -10.42 -7.77 -5.95
N ARG A 256 -11.03 -8.87 -5.46
CA ARG A 256 -11.84 -8.89 -4.22
C ARG A 256 -11.13 -8.33 -3.00
N ARG A 257 -9.81 -8.46 -2.92
CA ARG A 257 -9.02 -8.06 -1.75
C ARG A 257 -8.34 -6.70 -1.91
N ILE A 258 -8.71 -5.92 -2.92
CA ILE A 258 -8.24 -4.54 -3.08
C ILE A 258 -8.52 -3.72 -1.81
N CYS A 259 -7.62 -2.77 -1.50
CA CYS A 259 -7.74 -1.93 -0.31
C CYS A 259 -9.06 -1.15 -0.31
N PRO A 260 -9.92 -1.30 0.72
CA PRO A 260 -11.17 -0.55 0.80
C PRO A 260 -10.94 0.90 1.28
N GLY A 261 -9.80 1.16 1.95
CA GLY A 261 -9.41 2.46 2.47
C GLY A 261 -8.57 3.29 1.49
N MET A 262 -8.54 2.92 0.20
CA MET A 262 -7.72 3.59 -0.81
C MET A 262 -7.97 5.10 -0.84
N LEU A 263 -9.23 5.51 -0.95
CA LEU A 263 -9.60 6.92 -1.01
C LEU A 263 -9.16 7.69 0.25
N PHE A 264 -9.43 7.12 1.44
CA PHE A 264 -9.01 7.73 2.69
C PHE A 264 -7.48 7.88 2.78
N GLY A 265 -6.74 6.83 2.43
CA GLY A 265 -5.28 6.85 2.43
C GLY A 265 -4.71 7.87 1.45
N THR A 266 -5.20 7.91 0.21
CA THR A 266 -4.72 8.87 -0.80
C THR A 266 -5.05 10.30 -0.39
N THR A 267 -6.28 10.59 0.04
CA THR A 267 -6.67 11.93 0.47
C THR A 267 -5.86 12.39 1.69
N THR A 268 -5.59 11.49 2.64
CA THR A 268 -4.77 11.80 3.83
C THR A 268 -3.35 12.18 3.43
N VAL A 269 -2.71 11.39 2.55
CA VAL A 269 -1.35 11.66 2.08
C VAL A 269 -1.31 12.94 1.24
N GLU A 270 -2.28 13.14 0.33
CA GLU A 270 -2.39 14.34 -0.50
C GLU A 270 -2.58 15.60 0.36
N LEU A 271 -3.46 15.58 1.36
CA LEU A 271 -3.66 16.71 2.28
C LEU A 271 -2.42 17.00 3.10
N ALA A 272 -1.74 15.97 3.62
CA ALA A 272 -0.51 16.14 4.38
C ALA A 272 0.62 16.71 3.50
N LEU A 273 0.77 16.20 2.27
CA LEU A 273 1.71 16.72 1.28
C LEU A 273 1.29 18.06 0.66
N ALA A 274 0.05 18.50 0.84
CA ALA A 274 -0.34 19.84 0.43
C ALA A 274 -0.04 20.86 1.54
N ASN A 275 -0.18 20.47 2.81
CA ASN A 275 -0.02 21.36 3.96
C ASN A 275 1.40 21.39 4.56
N LEU A 276 2.18 20.31 4.52
CA LEU A 276 3.55 20.29 5.06
C LEU A 276 4.59 20.83 4.05
N PRO A 277 4.71 20.29 2.83
CA PRO A 277 5.75 20.68 1.88
C PRO A 277 5.59 22.11 1.38
N SER A 278 4.35 22.58 1.25
CA SER A 278 4.03 23.79 0.48
C SER A 278 4.05 25.07 1.30
N PHE A 279 3.90 24.96 2.62
CA PHE A 279 3.92 26.10 3.55
C PHE A 279 5.31 26.41 4.12
N PHE A 280 6.25 25.47 4.01
CA PHE A 280 7.62 25.65 4.49
C PHE A 280 8.62 25.47 3.35
N ASN A 281 9.76 26.15 3.47
CA ASN A 281 10.96 25.73 2.78
C ASN A 281 11.58 24.57 3.59
N TRP A 282 12.16 23.59 2.90
CA TRP A 282 12.72 22.40 3.52
C TRP A 282 14.20 22.30 3.19
N GLU A 283 15.01 22.28 4.24
CA GLU A 283 16.46 22.20 4.15
C GLU A 283 16.97 20.96 4.90
N LEU A 284 18.13 20.47 4.47
CA LEU A 284 18.85 19.45 5.22
C LEU A 284 19.60 20.08 6.40
N PRO A 285 19.80 19.34 7.51
CA PRO A 285 20.60 19.84 8.62
C PRO A 285 22.00 20.28 8.18
N LEU A 286 22.53 21.35 8.81
CA LEU A 286 23.84 21.92 8.52
C LEU A 286 24.93 20.85 8.35
N GLY A 287 25.62 20.90 7.21
CA GLY A 287 26.69 19.97 6.87
C GLY A 287 26.24 18.67 6.19
N THR A 288 24.93 18.42 6.07
CA THR A 288 24.39 17.27 5.33
C THR A 288 24.18 17.63 3.87
N LYS A 289 24.68 16.82 2.94
CA LYS A 289 24.36 16.96 1.51
C LYS A 289 23.23 16.03 1.11
N MET A 290 22.61 16.32 -0.03
CA MET A 290 21.50 15.53 -0.56
C MET A 290 21.91 14.11 -0.94
N GLU A 291 23.15 13.94 -1.40
CA GLU A 291 23.72 12.64 -1.75
C GLU A 291 23.94 11.76 -0.51
N ASP A 292 24.08 12.38 0.66
CA ASP A 292 24.31 11.71 1.95
C ASP A 292 23.00 11.27 2.62
N MET A 293 21.84 11.58 2.04
CA MET A 293 20.54 11.15 2.56
C MET A 293 20.39 9.63 2.47
N ASP A 294 20.27 8.96 3.62
CA ASP A 294 20.05 7.52 3.66
C ASP A 294 18.64 7.16 3.17
N MET A 295 18.57 6.31 2.14
CA MET A 295 17.34 5.81 1.52
C MET A 295 17.18 4.30 1.74
N SER A 296 17.83 3.75 2.76
CA SER A 296 17.74 2.35 3.13
C SER A 296 16.36 2.02 3.66
N GLU A 297 15.88 0.82 3.32
CA GLU A 297 14.61 0.29 3.76
C GLU A 297 14.77 -0.48 5.08
N ALA A 298 13.75 -0.39 5.94
CA ALA A 298 13.57 -1.26 7.09
C ALA A 298 12.69 -2.48 6.71
N PRO A 299 12.98 -3.67 7.24
CA PRO A 299 12.11 -4.83 7.04
C PRO A 299 10.80 -4.65 7.82
N GLY A 300 9.67 -5.04 7.22
CA GLY A 300 8.36 -4.95 7.86
C GLY A 300 7.22 -5.20 6.89
N LEU A 301 5.98 -5.36 7.40
CA LEU A 301 4.79 -5.46 6.55
C LEU A 301 4.67 -4.25 5.63
N THR A 302 4.93 -3.07 6.20
CA THR A 302 5.10 -1.82 5.49
C THR A 302 6.57 -1.46 5.39
N VAL A 303 7.02 -1.06 4.20
CA VAL A 303 8.42 -0.67 3.95
C VAL A 303 8.64 0.75 4.47
N HIS A 304 9.27 0.87 5.63
CA HIS A 304 9.66 2.14 6.23
C HIS A 304 11.10 2.52 5.87
N LYS A 305 11.47 3.78 6.05
CA LYS A 305 12.90 4.15 6.05
C LYS A 305 13.58 3.52 7.26
N LYS A 306 14.81 3.03 7.07
CA LYS A 306 15.64 2.50 8.15
C LYS A 306 16.02 3.57 9.18
N TYR A 307 16.26 4.79 8.70
CA TYR A 307 16.59 5.95 9.53
C TYR A 307 15.60 7.09 9.25
N HIS A 308 15.32 7.88 10.29
CA HIS A 308 14.39 8.99 10.19
C HIS A 308 14.85 10.03 9.17
N LEU A 309 13.89 10.58 8.43
CA LEU A 309 14.12 11.75 7.60
C LEU A 309 14.29 12.97 8.51
N LEU A 310 15.47 13.58 8.48
CA LEU A 310 15.77 14.80 9.24
C LEU A 310 15.74 15.99 8.30
N LEU A 311 14.85 16.94 8.57
CA LEU A 311 14.71 18.18 7.82
C LEU A 311 14.54 19.35 8.77
N VAL A 312 14.96 20.52 8.30
CA VAL A 312 14.70 21.82 8.94
C VAL A 312 13.65 22.54 8.11
N ALA A 313 12.53 22.88 8.75
CA ALA A 313 11.51 23.72 8.15
C ALA A 313 11.84 25.19 8.41
N THR A 314 11.87 26.00 7.36
CA THR A 314 11.99 27.46 7.47
C THR A 314 10.75 28.12 6.86
N ASN A 315 10.36 29.28 7.41
CA ASN A 315 9.19 29.99 6.89
C ASN A 315 9.44 30.40 5.44
N TYR A 316 8.42 30.22 4.61
CA TYR A 316 8.39 30.83 3.29
C TYR A 316 7.86 32.25 3.44
N ASP A 317 8.73 33.26 3.23
CA ASP A 317 8.29 34.65 3.19
C ASP A 317 7.43 34.87 1.94
N ILE A 318 6.16 35.25 2.17
CA ILE A 318 5.20 35.63 1.11
C ILE A 318 5.55 37.02 0.52
N SER A 319 6.57 37.69 1.07
CA SER A 319 7.01 39.04 0.70
C SER A 319 8.18 39.04 -0.30
N ASN A 320 7.98 38.46 -1.49
CA ASN A 320 8.72 38.79 -2.72
C ASN A 320 7.92 38.40 -3.96
#